data_AF-A0A0C9S490-F1
#
_entry.id   AF-A0A0C9S490-F1
#
_cell.length_a   1.000
_cell.length_b   1.000
_cell.length_c   1.000
_cell.angle_alpha   90.00
_cell.angle_beta   90.00
_cell.angle_gamma   90.00
#
_symmetry.space_group_name_H-M   'P 1'
#
loop_
_entity.id
_entity.type
_entity.pdbx_description
1 polymer ?
#
loop_
_entity_poly.entity_id
_entity_poly.type
_entity_poly.pdbx_seq_one_letter_code
_entity_poly.pdbx_strand_id
1 'polypeptide(L)'
;MSFRMHPLVNTRLMAWIRLFLSVVATVAFVSTAITAPMSIHRFHGKDRTKWRPEDGGYHLHVVSTASEWILVFAVDVYLLTFVKELRQICLISPKVQFLAEGAQLSSSSDVYHTQDHLEIAHAPMP
;
A
#
# COMPACT_ATOMS: atom_id res chain seq x y z
N MET A 1 13.16 -0.18 8.00
CA MET A 1 12.59 0.46 9.22
C MET A 1 13.49 1.62 9.61
N SER A 2 13.00 2.86 9.51
CA SER A 2 13.77 4.05 9.94
C SER A 2 13.40 4.41 11.38
N PHE A 3 14.38 4.43 12.28
CA PHE A 3 14.20 4.81 13.69
C PHE A 3 13.86 6.31 13.89
N ARG A 4 13.79 7.10 12.81
CA ARG A 4 13.52 8.55 12.87
C ARG A 4 12.04 8.94 12.85
N MET A 5 11.10 7.98 12.81
CA MET A 5 9.66 8.26 12.73
C MET A 5 8.93 8.34 14.08
N HIS A 6 9.67 8.45 15.19
CA HIS A 6 9.10 8.64 16.53
C HIS A 6 8.99 10.15 16.82
N PRO A 7 7.84 10.72 17.25
CA PRO A 7 6.69 10.07 17.90
C PRO A 7 5.36 10.09 17.11
N LEU A 8 5.34 10.46 15.82
CA LEU A 8 4.05 10.70 15.13
C LEU A 8 3.35 9.45 14.58
N VAL A 9 4.06 8.34 14.30
CA VAL A 9 3.50 7.29 13.41
C VAL A 9 3.59 5.85 13.96
N ASN A 10 4.61 5.50 14.75
CA ASN A 10 4.83 4.09 15.11
C ASN A 10 5.35 3.89 16.54
N THR A 11 4.81 2.91 17.27
CA THR A 11 5.27 2.54 18.61
C THR A 11 6.43 1.55 18.54
N ARG A 12 7.30 1.53 19.56
CA ARG A 12 8.40 0.55 19.65
C ARG A 12 7.90 -0.91 19.55
N LEU A 13 6.72 -1.22 20.09
CA LEU A 13 6.10 -2.54 20.02
C LEU A 13 5.81 -2.95 18.57
N MET A 14 5.23 -2.05 17.78
CA MET A 14 4.90 -2.33 16.38
C MET A 14 6.17 -2.53 15.52
N ALA A 15 7.25 -1.82 15.82
CA ALA A 15 8.55 -2.06 15.17
C ALA A 15 9.07 -3.50 15.43
N TRP A 16 8.96 -3.98 16.68
CA TRP A 16 9.33 -5.35 17.03
C TRP A 16 8.42 -6.39 16.37
N ILE A 17 7.10 -6.17 16.35
CA ILE A 17 6.15 -7.07 15.66
C ILE A 17 6.47 -7.17 14.17
N ARG A 18 6.70 -6.05 13.50
CA ARG A 18 7.04 -6.03 12.08
C ARG A 18 8.37 -6.72 11.80
N LEU A 19 9.36 -6.54 12.67
CA LEU A 19 10.64 -7.25 12.57
C LEU A 19 10.44 -8.77 12.70
N PHE A 20 9.69 -9.20 13.71
CA PHE A 20 9.39 -10.61 13.93
C PHE A 20 8.68 -11.22 12.72
N LEU A 21 7.61 -10.59 12.21
CA LEU A 21 6.89 -11.04 11.03
C LEU A 21 7.79 -11.09 9.79
N SER A 22 8.70 -10.13 9.63
CA SER A 22 9.66 -10.09 8.51
C SER A 22 10.65 -11.25 8.58
N VAL A 23 11.13 -11.61 9.78
CA VAL A 23 12.02 -12.76 9.98
C VAL A 23 11.28 -14.05 9.67
N VAL A 24 10.07 -14.23 10.21
CA VAL A 24 9.22 -15.41 9.94
C VAL A 24 8.94 -15.56 8.45
N ALA A 25 8.53 -14.47 7.78
CA ALA A 25 8.29 -14.45 6.35
C ALA A 25 9.56 -14.82 5.55
N THR A 26 10.73 -14.30 5.94
CA THR A 26 11.99 -14.60 5.25
C THR A 26 12.35 -16.09 5.36
N VAL A 27 12.24 -16.67 6.56
CA VAL A 27 12.52 -18.10 6.78
C VAL A 27 11.54 -18.98 6.00
N ALA A 28 10.25 -18.63 6.04
CA ALA A 28 9.20 -19.34 5.31
C ALA A 28 9.42 -19.27 3.80
N PHE A 29 9.75 -18.08 3.28
CA PHE A 29 10.07 -17.88 1.86
C PHE A 29 11.27 -18.71 1.40
N VAL A 30 12.38 -18.70 2.14
CA VAL A 30 13.56 -19.52 1.81
C VAL A 30 13.22 -21.01 1.87
N SER A 31 12.45 -21.44 2.86
CA SER A 31 12.00 -22.82 3.00
C SER A 31 11.18 -23.27 1.80
N THR A 32 10.14 -22.51 1.42
CA THR A 32 9.32 -22.77 0.23
C THR A 32 10.15 -22.73 -1.05
N ALA A 33 11.02 -21.72 -1.22
CA ALA A 33 11.84 -21.55 -2.42
C ALA A 33 12.78 -22.74 -2.68
N ILE A 34 13.23 -23.43 -1.64
CA ILE A 34 14.10 -24.61 -1.76
C ILE A 34 13.27 -25.89 -1.84
N THR A 35 12.29 -26.07 -0.95
CA THR A 35 11.54 -27.33 -0.83
C THR A 35 10.54 -27.55 -1.96
N ALA A 36 9.92 -26.48 -2.50
CA ALA A 36 9.02 -26.57 -3.66
C ALA A 36 9.68 -27.20 -4.89
N PRO A 37 10.78 -26.64 -5.46
CA PRO A 37 11.40 -27.24 -6.65
C PRO A 37 12.00 -28.61 -6.36
N MET A 38 12.56 -28.82 -5.15
CA MET A 38 13.09 -30.13 -4.76
C MET A 38 12.00 -31.20 -4.69
N SER A 39 10.80 -30.86 -4.20
CA SER A 39 9.66 -31.77 -4.16
C SER A 39 9.24 -32.23 -5.55
N ILE A 40 9.20 -31.29 -6.51
CA ILE A 40 8.86 -31.56 -7.91
C ILE A 40 9.94 -32.40 -8.59
N HIS A 41 11.22 -32.09 -8.34
CA HIS A 41 12.33 -32.87 -8.90
C HIS A 41 12.33 -34.32 -8.38
N ARG A 42 11.89 -34.54 -7.13
CA ARG A 42 11.86 -35.87 -6.49
C ARG A 42 10.54 -36.62 -6.70
N PHE A 43 9.62 -36.04 -7.45
CA PHE A 43 8.32 -36.63 -7.74
C PHE A 43 8.43 -37.65 -8.88
N HIS A 44 7.95 -38.86 -8.63
CA HIS A 44 7.92 -39.97 -9.58
C HIS A 44 6.50 -40.52 -9.81
N GLY A 45 5.47 -39.86 -9.27
CA GLY A 45 4.08 -40.23 -9.47
C GLY A 45 3.59 -39.98 -10.90
N LYS A 46 2.51 -40.66 -11.29
CA LYS A 46 1.92 -40.55 -12.64
C LYS A 46 1.16 -39.23 -12.87
N ASP A 47 0.63 -38.65 -11.80
CA ASP A 47 -0.25 -37.47 -11.84
C ASP A 47 0.23 -36.41 -10.85
N ARG A 48 0.78 -35.29 -11.33
CA ARG A 48 1.33 -34.20 -10.51
C ARG A 48 0.28 -33.45 -9.68
N THR A 49 -1.00 -33.69 -9.90
CA THR A 49 -2.09 -33.11 -9.07
C THR A 49 -2.39 -33.96 -7.85
N LYS A 50 -1.95 -35.22 -7.83
CA LYS A 50 -2.18 -36.17 -6.74
C LYS A 50 -0.85 -36.55 -6.12
N TRP A 51 -0.64 -36.07 -4.91
CA TRP A 51 0.58 -36.33 -4.15
C TRP A 51 0.29 -37.41 -3.11
N ARG A 52 0.91 -38.57 -3.25
CA ARG A 52 0.89 -39.62 -2.24
C ARG A 52 2.27 -39.78 -1.59
N PRO A 53 2.35 -40.27 -0.35
CA PRO A 53 3.63 -40.54 0.31
C PRO A 53 4.57 -41.43 -0.51
N GLU A 54 4.00 -42.38 -1.26
CA GLU A 54 4.71 -43.30 -2.15
C GLU A 54 5.26 -42.67 -3.44
N ASP A 55 4.79 -41.50 -3.87
CA ASP A 55 5.16 -40.88 -5.15
C ASP A 55 6.53 -40.16 -5.11
N GLY A 56 7.21 -40.15 -3.95
CA GLY A 56 8.47 -39.43 -3.76
C GLY A 56 8.28 -37.91 -3.71
N GLY A 57 9.14 -37.21 -2.95
CA GLY A 57 9.03 -35.75 -2.79
C GLY A 57 7.81 -35.27 -1.98
N TYR A 58 6.88 -36.15 -1.60
CA TYR A 58 5.66 -35.82 -0.84
C TYR A 58 5.93 -34.99 0.43
N HIS A 59 6.86 -35.44 1.28
CA HIS A 59 7.17 -34.71 2.51
C HIS A 59 7.74 -33.32 2.24
N LEU A 60 8.56 -33.17 1.18
CA LEU A 60 9.08 -31.87 0.77
C LEU A 60 7.95 -30.97 0.24
N HIS A 61 6.99 -31.55 -0.48
CA HIS A 61 5.80 -30.83 -0.94
C HIS A 61 4.96 -30.33 0.25
N VAL A 62 4.70 -31.19 1.24
CA VAL A 62 3.97 -30.81 2.47
C VAL A 62 4.68 -29.69 3.24
N VAL A 63 6.00 -29.81 3.43
CA VAL A 63 6.81 -28.77 4.11
C VAL A 63 6.76 -27.45 3.32
N SER A 64 6.85 -27.52 1.99
CA SER A 64 6.75 -26.37 1.11
C SER A 64 5.39 -25.69 1.23
N THR A 65 4.29 -26.45 1.16
CA THR A 65 2.93 -25.92 1.27
C THR A 65 2.69 -25.32 2.66
N ALA A 66 3.10 -26.00 3.73
CA ALA A 66 2.98 -25.44 5.08
C ALA A 66 3.77 -24.12 5.23
N SER A 67 4.99 -24.07 4.70
CA SER A 67 5.83 -22.87 4.71
C SER A 67 5.20 -21.74 3.87
N GLU A 68 4.57 -22.07 2.74
CA GLU A 68 3.86 -21.11 1.89
C GLU A 68 2.67 -20.48 2.63
N TRP A 69 1.83 -21.27 3.30
CA TRP A 69 0.73 -20.72 4.09
C TRP A 69 1.23 -19.85 5.24
N ILE A 70 2.31 -20.24 5.94
CA ILE A 70 2.94 -19.40 6.96
C ILE A 70 3.40 -18.08 6.36
N LEU A 71 4.03 -18.10 5.18
CA LEU A 71 4.47 -16.90 4.48
C LEU A 71 3.28 -15.98 4.15
N VAL A 72 2.20 -16.53 3.59
CA VAL A 72 0.98 -15.77 3.26
C VAL A 72 0.43 -15.07 4.50
N PHE A 73 0.22 -15.81 5.59
CA PHE A 73 -0.29 -15.22 6.83
C PHE A 73 0.67 -14.18 7.43
N ALA A 74 1.97 -14.43 7.41
CA ALA A 74 2.96 -13.48 7.92
C ALA A 74 2.95 -12.17 7.13
N VAL A 75 2.85 -12.24 5.80
CA VAL A 75 2.76 -11.09 4.91
C VAL A 75 1.45 -10.34 5.10
N ASP A 76 0.32 -11.05 5.18
CA ASP A 76 -0.99 -10.42 5.39
C ASP A 76 -1.04 -9.66 6.72
N VAL A 77 -0.61 -10.30 7.82
CA VAL A 77 -0.54 -9.65 9.14
C VAL A 77 0.45 -8.49 9.10
N TYR A 78 1.59 -8.63 8.41
CA TYR A 78 2.55 -7.54 8.24
C TYR A 78 1.92 -6.35 7.54
N LEU A 79 1.17 -6.55 6.45
CA LEU A 79 0.42 -5.50 5.76
C LEU A 79 -0.64 -4.85 6.65
N LEU A 80 -1.36 -5.65 7.43
CA LEU A 80 -2.35 -5.14 8.40
C LEU A 80 -1.72 -4.22 9.45
N THR A 81 -0.45 -4.43 9.80
CA THR A 81 0.23 -3.49 10.72
C THR A 81 0.36 -2.08 10.15
N PHE A 82 0.32 -1.89 8.83
CA PHE A 82 0.41 -0.58 8.17
C PHE A 82 -0.95 0.08 7.93
N VAL A 83 -2.06 -0.67 7.98
CA VAL A 83 -3.40 -0.14 7.69
C VAL A 83 -3.73 1.08 8.52
N LYS A 84 -3.38 1.08 9.82
CA LYS A 84 -3.61 2.24 10.70
C LYS A 84 -2.82 3.47 10.26
N GLU A 85 -1.55 3.28 9.91
CA GLU A 85 -0.68 4.37 9.44
C GLU A 85 -1.17 4.94 8.11
N LEU A 86 -1.55 4.06 7.17
CA LEU A 86 -2.06 4.48 5.85
C LEU A 86 -3.37 5.27 5.95
N ARG A 87 -4.24 4.95 6.92
CA ARG A 87 -5.47 5.73 7.16
C ARG A 87 -5.21 7.13 7.70
N GLN A 88 -4.04 7.39 8.29
CA GLN A 88 -3.68 8.71 8.81
C GLN A 88 -3.03 9.60 7.74
N ILE A 89 -2.63 9.04 6.60
CA ILE A 89 -2.00 9.80 5.52
C ILE A 89 -3.11 10.46 4.67
N CYS A 90 -3.29 11.76 4.84
CA CYS A 90 -4.07 12.59 3.92
C CYS A 90 -3.14 13.19 2.86
N LEU A 91 -3.32 12.80 1.60
CA LEU A 91 -2.62 13.42 0.48
C LEU A 91 -3.43 14.64 0.01
N ILE A 92 -2.84 15.82 0.14
CA ILE A 92 -3.40 17.05 -0.44
C ILE A 92 -2.91 17.10 -1.89
N SER A 93 -3.82 17.26 -2.86
CA SER A 93 -3.45 17.40 -4.27
C SER A 93 -2.44 18.54 -4.45
N PRO A 94 -1.34 18.33 -5.19
CA PRO A 94 -0.39 19.41 -5.48
C PRO A 94 -1.12 20.53 -6.22
N LYS A 95 -0.83 21.78 -5.86
CA LYS A 95 -1.32 22.95 -6.59
C LYS A 95 -0.61 23.00 -7.94
N VAL A 96 -1.33 22.69 -9.01
CA VAL A 96 -0.84 22.86 -10.38
C VAL A 96 -1.06 24.33 -10.77
N GLN A 97 0.02 25.09 -10.91
CA GLN A 97 -0.01 26.43 -11.47
C GLN A 97 0.35 26.34 -12.95
N PHE A 98 -0.62 26.61 -13.83
CA PHE A 98 -0.35 26.73 -15.27
C PHE A 98 0.16 28.14 -15.53
N LEU A 99 1.46 28.28 -15.80
CA LEU A 99 2.03 29.51 -16.33
C LEU A 99 1.75 29.54 -17.83
N ALA A 100 0.68 30.24 -18.22
CA ALA A 100 0.41 30.52 -19.63
C ALA A 100 1.34 31.65 -20.10
N GLU A 101 2.57 31.28 -20.47
CA GLU A 101 3.52 32.20 -21.09
C GLU A 101 3.19 32.32 -22.58
N GLY A 102 2.22 33.19 -22.90
CA GLY A 102 1.83 33.46 -24.28
C GLY A 102 0.37 33.85 -24.50
N ALA A 103 -0.13 34.86 -23.80
CA ALA A 103 -1.31 35.61 -24.24
C ALA A 103 -1.16 37.10 -23.87
N GLN A 104 -0.26 37.77 -24.58
CA GLN A 104 -0.46 39.18 -24.88
C GLN A 104 -1.70 39.27 -25.80
N LEU A 105 -2.86 39.59 -25.25
CA LEU A 105 -4.01 40.11 -26.00
C LEU A 105 -4.96 40.88 -25.07
N SER A 106 -4.72 42.19 -24.99
CA SER A 106 -5.70 43.29 -24.97
C SER A 106 -6.99 43.13 -24.14
N SER A 107 -7.05 43.84 -23.00
CA SER A 107 -8.02 44.92 -22.71
C SER A 107 -8.22 45.03 -21.19
N SER A 108 -7.51 45.98 -20.60
CA SER A 108 -7.57 46.34 -19.18
C SER A 108 -8.73 47.31 -18.86
N SER A 109 -9.80 47.33 -19.66
CA SER A 109 -10.74 48.47 -19.69
C SER A 109 -12.20 48.17 -19.35
N ASP A 110 -12.68 46.91 -19.37
CA ASP A 110 -14.14 46.65 -19.30
C ASP A 110 -14.69 46.20 -17.94
N VAL A 111 -13.86 46.06 -16.90
CA VAL A 111 -14.33 45.53 -15.59
C VAL A 111 -14.73 46.64 -14.60
N TYR A 112 -14.41 47.92 -14.85
CA TYR A 112 -14.69 49.00 -13.90
C TYR A 112 -16.09 49.61 -13.98
N HIS A 113 -16.92 49.31 -15.00
CA HIS A 113 -18.19 50.01 -15.21
C HIS A 113 -19.46 49.34 -14.66
N THR A 114 -19.37 48.22 -13.93
CA THR A 114 -20.58 47.53 -13.42
C THR A 114 -20.89 47.80 -11.94
N GLN A 115 -20.04 48.54 -11.21
CA GLN A 115 -20.21 48.73 -9.77
C GLN A 115 -20.98 50.01 -9.35
N ASP A 116 -21.16 50.99 -10.25
CA ASP A 116 -21.74 52.32 -9.89
C ASP A 116 -23.27 52.43 -9.99
N HIS A 117 -23.99 51.35 -10.33
CA HIS A 117 -25.46 51.37 -10.47
C HIS A 117 -26.24 50.60 -9.39
N LEU A 118 -25.63 50.28 -8.24
CA LEU A 118 -26.39 49.83 -7.07
C LEU A 118 -26.98 51.04 -6.33
N GLU A 119 -28.11 51.50 -6.86
CA GLU A 119 -29.02 52.49 -6.27
C GLU A 119 -29.49 52.02 -4.88
N ILE A 120 -29.17 52.80 -3.85
CA ILE A 120 -29.62 52.57 -2.47
C ILE A 120 -31.11 52.91 -2.41
N ALA A 121 -31.97 51.89 -2.44
CA ALA A 121 -33.40 52.07 -2.18
C ALA A 121 -33.61 52.45 -0.70
N HIS A 122 -33.98 53.71 -0.47
CA HIS A 122 -34.41 54.19 0.85
C HIS A 122 -35.77 53.60 1.18
N ALA A 123 -35.87 52.87 2.29
CA ALA A 123 -37.16 52.41 2.83
C ALA A 123 -37.96 53.61 3.38
N PRO A 124 -39.28 53.72 3.12
CA PRO A 124 -40.15 54.63 3.85
C PRO A 124 -40.66 53.96 5.13
N MET A 125 -40.56 54.66 6.27
CA MET A 125 -41.20 54.26 7.53
C MET A 125 -42.71 54.53 7.50
N PRO A 126 -43.51 53.61 8.03
CA PRO A 126 -44.72 53.92 8.79
C PRO A 126 -44.60 53.55 10.28
#